data_AF-A0A7G2E8X7-F1
#
_entry.id   AF-A0A7G2E8X7-F1
#
_cell.length_a   1.000
_cell.length_b   1.000
_cell.length_c   1.000
_cell.angle_alpha   90.00
_cell.angle_beta   90.00
_cell.angle_gamma   90.00
#
_symmetry.space_group_name_H-M   'P 1'
#
loop_
_entity.id
_entity.type
_entity.pdbx_description
1 polymer ?
#
loop_
_entity_poly.entity_id
_entity_poly.type
_entity_poly.pdbx_seq_one_letter_code
_entity_poly.pdbx_strand_id
1 'polypeptide(L)'
;MNHLIIFTLVIAIHFSFNEACNTPNVVEIHNQLAPGKLLKHHCRGSINEQDKGVQYLKVNQNFTIVFSDVSNRRERTVWTCMLNHGDKMEFHFNLQVYRAAATERCNQYRSWTAKPDGIWFRRDRNKPSGHVHEAPMSSLKDHVPKVMEKGEFDEIVDKEILNDLGGDDDLVLRRSHVKVF
;
A
#
# COMPACT_ATOMS: atom_id res chain seq x y z
N MET A 1 26.70 -41.58 23.62
CA MET A 1 25.40 -41.07 24.10
C MET A 1 25.45 -39.59 24.51
N ASN A 2 26.56 -39.10 25.09
CA ASN A 2 26.66 -37.71 25.58
C ASN A 2 26.73 -36.63 24.48
N HIS A 3 27.36 -36.92 23.33
CA HIS A 3 27.47 -35.94 22.23
C HIS A 3 26.13 -35.64 21.54
N LEU A 4 25.22 -36.62 21.48
CA LEU A 4 23.89 -36.43 20.90
C LEU A 4 23.02 -35.51 21.77
N ILE A 5 23.14 -35.61 23.09
CA ILE A 5 22.44 -34.76 24.05
C ILE A 5 22.90 -33.30 23.94
N ILE A 6 24.22 -33.08 23.73
CA ILE A 6 24.78 -31.74 23.53
C ILE A 6 24.25 -31.14 22.22
N PHE A 7 24.26 -31.92 21.13
CA PHE A 7 23.74 -31.45 19.84
C PHE A 7 22.24 -31.12 19.88
N THR A 8 21.42 -31.92 20.56
CA THR A 8 19.98 -31.64 20.69
C THR A 8 19.69 -30.43 21.57
N LEU A 9 20.46 -30.21 22.65
CA LEU A 9 20.35 -29.01 23.47
C LEU A 9 20.76 -27.74 22.71
N VAL A 10 21.84 -27.79 21.94
CA VAL A 10 22.28 -26.67 21.09
C VAL A 10 21.18 -26.34 20.08
N ILE A 11 20.63 -27.33 19.37
CA ILE A 11 19.52 -27.16 18.43
C ILE A 11 18.31 -26.51 19.15
N ALA A 12 17.85 -27.06 20.28
CA ALA A 12 16.69 -26.53 21.00
C ALA A 12 16.87 -25.07 21.48
N ILE A 13 18.07 -24.67 21.89
CA ILE A 13 18.40 -23.28 22.26
C ILE A 13 18.37 -22.36 21.02
N HIS A 14 18.75 -22.86 19.85
CA HIS A 14 18.67 -22.10 18.58
C HIS A 14 17.24 -22.04 18.00
N PHE A 15 16.37 -22.99 18.37
CA PHE A 15 14.94 -23.01 17.98
C PHE A 15 14.03 -22.34 19.03
N SER A 16 14.59 -21.90 20.15
CA SER A 16 13.89 -21.02 21.10
C SER A 16 13.83 -19.62 20.47
N PHE A 17 12.63 -19.05 20.38
CA PHE A 17 12.27 -17.77 19.71
C PHE A 17 11.81 -17.85 18.26
N ASN A 18 10.92 -18.80 17.94
CA ASN A 18 9.83 -18.45 17.03
C ASN A 18 8.71 -17.80 17.88
N GLU A 19 8.96 -16.58 18.38
CA GLU A 19 7.86 -15.80 18.94
C GLU A 19 6.91 -15.49 17.79
N ALA A 20 5.78 -16.19 17.79
CA ALA A 20 4.66 -15.81 16.95
C ALA A 20 4.37 -14.33 17.15
N CYS A 21 3.88 -13.70 16.09
CA CYS A 21 3.66 -12.27 16.02
C CYS A 21 2.49 -11.88 16.97
N ASN A 22 2.78 -11.69 18.26
CA ASN A 22 1.77 -11.60 19.33
C ASN A 22 1.23 -10.19 19.58
N THR A 23 1.88 -9.16 19.03
CA THR A 23 1.47 -7.76 19.21
C THR A 23 0.86 -7.23 17.91
N PRO A 24 -0.43 -6.84 17.91
CA PRO A 24 -1.09 -6.44 16.67
C PRO A 24 -0.54 -5.13 16.13
N ASN A 25 -0.70 -4.96 14.82
CA ASN A 25 -0.48 -3.70 14.14
C ASN A 25 -1.69 -2.77 14.33
N VAL A 26 -1.42 -1.47 14.36
CA VAL A 26 -2.42 -0.43 14.62
C VAL A 26 -2.30 0.70 13.60
N VAL A 27 -3.43 1.01 12.96
CA VAL A 27 -3.61 2.22 12.17
C VAL A 27 -4.63 3.11 12.87
N GLU A 28 -4.30 4.38 13.07
CA GLU A 28 -5.22 5.39 13.58
C GLU A 28 -5.46 6.49 12.54
N ILE A 29 -6.73 6.83 12.33
CA ILE A 29 -7.19 7.97 11.54
C ILE A 29 -7.69 9.04 12.51
N HIS A 30 -7.19 10.27 12.40
CA HIS A 30 -7.52 11.37 13.30
C HIS A 30 -8.14 12.52 12.52
N ASN A 31 -9.20 13.11 13.07
CA ASN A 31 -9.75 14.37 12.56
C ASN A 31 -9.27 15.55 13.41
N GLN A 32 -8.38 16.38 12.86
CA GLN A 32 -7.93 17.64 13.44
C GLN A 32 -8.22 18.82 12.50
N LEU A 33 -9.30 18.72 11.73
CA LEU A 33 -9.82 19.82 10.91
C LEU A 33 -10.37 20.96 11.80
N ALA A 34 -10.79 22.06 11.16
CA ALA A 34 -11.41 23.18 11.86
C ALA A 34 -12.68 22.76 12.64
N PRO A 35 -13.04 23.46 13.72
CA PRO A 35 -14.25 23.16 14.51
C PRO A 35 -15.49 22.99 13.64
N GLY A 36 -16.29 21.97 13.96
CA GLY A 36 -17.52 21.64 13.21
C GLY A 36 -17.30 20.89 11.90
N LYS A 37 -16.05 20.69 11.44
CA LYS A 37 -15.78 19.90 10.23
C LYS A 37 -15.80 18.40 10.52
N LEU A 38 -16.51 17.67 9.67
CA LEU A 38 -16.54 16.21 9.68
C LEU A 38 -15.50 15.64 8.72
N LEU A 39 -14.85 14.56 9.15
CA LEU A 39 -14.01 13.74 8.29
C LEU A 39 -14.76 12.45 7.99
N LYS A 40 -15.20 12.27 6.75
CA LYS A 40 -15.74 10.99 6.26
C LYS A 40 -14.57 10.07 5.97
N HIS A 41 -14.63 8.81 6.40
CA HIS A 41 -13.65 7.80 6.01
C HIS A 41 -14.30 6.49 5.59
N HIS A 42 -13.63 5.79 4.69
CA HIS A 42 -13.96 4.43 4.30
C HIS A 42 -12.66 3.63 4.17
N CYS A 43 -12.44 2.70 5.10
CA CYS A 43 -11.21 1.91 5.16
C CYS A 43 -11.45 0.45 4.81
N ARG A 44 -10.55 -0.12 3.99
CA ARG A 44 -10.61 -1.50 3.51
C ARG A 44 -9.25 -2.17 3.64
N GLY A 45 -9.26 -3.42 4.11
CA GLY A 45 -8.11 -4.32 4.14
C GLY A 45 -8.10 -5.22 2.90
N SER A 46 -6.92 -5.52 2.37
CA SER A 46 -6.75 -6.38 1.19
C SER A 46 -7.03 -7.86 1.47
N ILE A 47 -7.02 -8.27 2.73
CA ILE A 47 -7.12 -9.68 3.14
C ILE A 47 -8.49 -9.94 3.75
N ASN A 48 -9.15 -11.00 3.29
CA ASN A 48 -10.48 -11.43 3.74
C ASN A 48 -11.57 -10.35 3.59
N GLU A 49 -11.45 -9.49 2.58
CA GLU A 49 -12.44 -8.45 2.25
C GLU A 49 -12.85 -7.59 3.45
N GLN A 50 -11.89 -7.25 4.33
CA GLN A 50 -12.17 -6.51 5.54
C GLN A 50 -12.57 -5.06 5.23
N ASP A 51 -13.87 -4.81 5.10
CA ASP A 51 -14.44 -3.48 4.94
C ASP A 51 -14.93 -2.94 6.31
N LYS A 52 -14.46 -1.75 6.71
CA LYS A 52 -14.90 -1.08 7.95
C LYS A 52 -16.10 -0.16 7.74
N GLY A 53 -16.66 -0.13 6.53
CA GLY A 53 -17.77 0.71 6.13
C GLY A 53 -17.40 2.19 6.06
N VAL A 54 -18.42 2.98 5.72
CA VAL A 54 -18.36 4.44 5.70
C VAL A 54 -18.72 4.97 7.08
N GLN A 55 -17.85 5.79 7.66
CA GLN A 55 -18.07 6.42 8.96
C GLN A 55 -17.64 7.89 8.93
N TYR A 56 -18.01 8.63 9.98
CA TYR A 56 -17.72 10.05 10.11
C TYR A 56 -17.08 10.33 11.47
N LEU A 57 -15.95 11.01 11.45
CA LEU A 57 -15.26 11.47 12.66
C LEU A 57 -15.55 12.95 12.89
N LYS A 58 -16.01 13.29 14.09
CA LYS A 58 -16.02 14.68 14.56
C LYS A 58 -14.60 15.13 14.88
N VAL A 59 -14.40 16.45 14.99
CA VAL A 59 -13.10 17.03 15.37
C VAL A 59 -12.63 16.42 16.69
N ASN A 60 -11.34 16.08 16.77
CA ASN A 60 -10.65 15.39 17.87
C ASN A 60 -11.10 13.94 18.13
N GLN A 61 -11.94 13.35 17.27
CA GLN A 61 -12.19 11.91 17.29
C GLN A 61 -11.17 11.16 16.44
N ASN A 62 -10.97 9.90 16.81
CA ASN A 62 -10.12 8.97 16.10
C ASN A 62 -10.87 7.68 15.74
N PHE A 63 -10.42 7.04 14.66
CA PHE A 63 -10.82 5.71 14.26
C PHE A 63 -9.59 4.80 14.28
N THR A 64 -9.72 3.61 14.87
CA THR A 64 -8.61 2.69 15.08
C THR A 64 -8.89 1.37 14.36
N ILE A 65 -7.91 0.91 13.58
CA ILE A 65 -7.89 -0.41 12.96
C ILE A 65 -6.79 -1.21 13.66
N VAL A 66 -7.17 -2.35 14.23
CA VAL A 66 -6.26 -3.32 14.85
C VAL A 66 -6.28 -4.59 14.02
N PHE A 67 -5.10 -5.09 13.63
CA PHE A 67 -4.97 -6.24 12.72
C PHE A 67 -3.60 -6.90 12.86
N SER A 68 -3.45 -8.09 12.29
CA SER A 68 -2.17 -8.78 12.11
C SER A 68 -1.80 -8.86 10.63
N ASP A 69 -0.51 -8.91 10.35
CA ASP A 69 -0.05 -9.17 8.99
C ASP A 69 -0.31 -10.63 8.62
N VAL A 70 -0.47 -10.91 7.32
CA VAL A 70 -0.46 -12.28 6.83
C VAL A 70 0.95 -12.86 6.94
N SER A 71 1.04 -14.09 7.41
CA SER A 71 2.32 -14.82 7.49
C SER A 71 2.78 -15.37 6.13
N ASN A 72 1.88 -15.43 5.14
CA ASN A 72 2.17 -15.90 3.79
C ASN A 72 2.97 -14.86 2.97
N ARG A 73 4.20 -15.19 2.58
CA ARG A 73 5.11 -14.30 1.80
C ARG A 73 4.60 -13.93 0.40
N ARG A 74 3.61 -14.64 -0.14
CA ARG A 74 3.02 -14.35 -1.46
C ARG A 74 1.99 -13.23 -1.42
N GLU A 75 1.45 -12.94 -0.23
CA GLU A 75 0.46 -11.90 0.00
C GLU A 75 1.04 -10.85 0.94
N ARG A 76 0.47 -9.64 0.89
CA ARG A 76 0.84 -8.56 1.82
C ARG A 76 -0.41 -7.94 2.35
N THR A 77 -0.47 -7.77 3.67
CA THR A 77 -1.54 -7.00 4.29
C THR A 77 -1.42 -5.54 3.85
N VAL A 78 -2.45 -5.04 3.20
CA VAL A 78 -2.57 -3.65 2.78
C VAL A 78 -3.87 -3.11 3.36
N TRP A 79 -3.81 -1.89 3.87
CA TRP A 79 -5.00 -1.12 4.22
C TRP A 79 -5.02 0.15 3.41
N THR A 80 -6.17 0.42 2.79
CA THR A 80 -6.47 1.67 2.12
C THR A 80 -7.60 2.38 2.84
N CYS A 81 -7.54 3.71 2.91
CA CYS A 81 -8.62 4.54 3.44
C CYS A 81 -8.88 5.69 2.47
N MET A 82 -10.14 5.84 2.07
CA MET A 82 -10.61 7.02 1.38
C MET A 82 -11.12 8.02 2.42
N LEU A 83 -10.43 9.14 2.55
CA LEU A 83 -10.81 10.23 3.45
C LEU A 83 -11.44 11.36 2.64
N ASN A 84 -12.60 11.84 3.06
CA ASN A 84 -13.25 12.99 2.42
C ASN A 84 -13.61 14.05 3.46
N HIS A 85 -13.46 15.32 3.09
CA HIS A 85 -13.90 16.45 3.90
C HIS A 85 -14.29 17.64 3.02
N GLY A 86 -14.68 18.74 3.65
CA GLY A 86 -15.26 19.91 2.99
C GLY A 86 -16.77 19.93 3.17
N ASP A 87 -17.39 21.04 2.78
CA ASP A 87 -18.83 21.25 3.06
C ASP A 87 -19.71 20.33 2.20
N LYS A 88 -19.18 19.84 1.08
CA LYS A 88 -19.79 18.90 0.15
C LYS A 88 -18.98 17.61 -0.01
N MET A 89 -18.03 17.33 0.89
CA MET A 89 -17.09 16.20 0.79
C MET A 89 -16.25 16.23 -0.50
N GLU A 90 -15.93 17.44 -0.97
CA GLU A 90 -15.24 17.71 -2.23
C GLU A 90 -13.75 17.37 -2.19
N PHE A 91 -13.10 17.49 -1.03
CA PHE A 91 -11.71 17.12 -0.84
C PHE A 91 -11.62 15.63 -0.56
N HIS A 92 -10.85 14.91 -1.37
CA HIS A 92 -10.75 13.46 -1.32
C HIS A 92 -9.28 13.03 -1.30
N PHE A 93 -8.95 12.12 -0.39
CA PHE A 93 -7.63 11.54 -0.23
C PHE A 93 -7.75 10.03 -0.27
N ASN A 94 -7.13 9.37 -1.25
CA ASN A 94 -7.05 7.91 -1.30
C ASN A 94 -5.68 7.45 -0.78
N LEU A 95 -5.66 6.98 0.46
CA LEU A 95 -4.42 6.73 1.18
C LEU A 95 -4.19 5.23 1.36
N GLN A 96 -3.00 4.75 1.00
CA GLN A 96 -2.51 3.45 1.46
C GLN A 96 -1.96 3.62 2.88
N VAL A 97 -2.84 3.51 3.87
CA VAL A 97 -2.54 3.79 5.29
C VAL A 97 -1.62 2.75 5.92
N TYR A 98 -1.56 1.55 5.35
CA TYR A 98 -0.62 0.51 5.74
C TYR A 98 -0.28 -0.40 4.56
N ARG A 99 0.97 -0.86 4.53
CA ARG A 99 1.44 -1.94 3.65
C ARG A 99 2.51 -2.76 4.38
N ALA A 100 2.28 -4.06 4.48
CA ALA A 100 3.22 -5.01 5.05
C ALA A 100 4.52 -5.09 4.23
N ALA A 101 5.58 -5.57 4.88
CA ALA A 101 6.82 -5.94 4.19
C ALA A 101 6.70 -7.33 3.54
N ALA A 102 7.80 -7.83 2.96
CA ALA A 102 7.85 -9.20 2.46
C ALA A 102 7.75 -10.25 3.59
N THR A 103 8.16 -9.88 4.80
CA THR A 103 8.00 -10.66 6.03
C THR A 103 6.95 -10.01 6.92
N GLU A 104 6.20 -10.84 7.65
CA GLU A 104 5.23 -10.39 8.65
C GLU A 104 5.89 -9.41 9.64
N ARG A 105 5.18 -8.32 9.97
CA ARG A 105 5.60 -7.38 11.00
C ARG A 105 4.57 -7.32 12.11
N CYS A 106 5.06 -7.10 13.31
CA CYS A 106 4.26 -6.83 14.49
C CYS A 106 4.55 -5.48 15.10
N ASN A 107 3.64 -5.07 16.00
CA ASN A 107 3.72 -3.83 16.77
C ASN A 107 3.96 -2.59 15.87
N GLN A 108 3.44 -2.62 14.64
CA GLN A 108 3.55 -1.49 13.73
C GLN A 108 2.49 -0.46 14.07
N TYR A 109 2.92 0.79 14.23
CA TYR A 109 2.02 1.92 14.38
C TYR A 109 2.04 2.81 13.13
N ARG A 110 0.86 3.26 12.72
CA ARG A 110 0.66 4.26 11.67
C ARG A 110 -0.45 5.20 12.13
N SER A 111 -0.18 6.50 12.13
CA SER A 111 -1.19 7.51 12.43
C SER A 111 -1.26 8.49 11.28
N TRP A 112 -2.48 8.68 10.80
CA TRP A 112 -2.85 9.58 9.71
C TRP A 112 -3.81 10.61 10.26
N THR A 113 -3.50 11.88 10.10
CA THR A 113 -4.25 12.98 10.69
C THR A 113 -4.64 13.95 9.59
N ALA A 114 -5.94 14.17 9.42
CA ALA A 114 -6.43 15.24 8.55
C ALA A 114 -6.40 16.56 9.32
N LYS A 115 -5.69 17.55 8.77
CA LYS A 115 -5.60 18.92 9.28
C LYS A 115 -6.04 19.90 8.19
N PRO A 116 -6.30 21.18 8.52
CA PRO A 116 -6.75 22.16 7.53
C PRO A 116 -5.77 22.37 6.37
N ASP A 117 -4.48 22.13 6.59
CA ASP A 117 -3.40 22.29 5.60
C ASP A 117 -3.10 21.01 4.81
N GLY A 118 -3.66 19.86 5.20
CA GLY A 118 -3.50 18.60 4.48
C GLY A 118 -3.45 17.37 5.38
N ILE A 119 -2.86 16.30 4.85
CA ILE A 119 -2.73 15.03 5.55
C ILE A 119 -1.36 14.94 6.22
N TRP A 120 -1.35 14.51 7.47
CA TRP A 120 -0.15 14.36 8.28
C TRP A 120 0.04 12.91 8.70
N PHE A 121 1.27 12.42 8.64
CA PHE A 121 1.61 11.02 8.88
C PHE A 121 2.72 10.86 9.92
N ARG A 122 2.59 9.83 10.77
CA ARG A 122 3.67 9.36 11.66
C ARG A 122 3.65 7.86 11.88
N ARG A 123 4.81 7.33 12.25
CA ARG A 123 5.03 5.91 12.59
C ARG A 123 5.32 5.66 14.07
N ASP A 124 5.61 6.72 14.81
CA ASP A 124 6.04 6.69 16.20
C ASP A 124 5.15 7.65 17.00
N ARG A 125 4.64 7.20 18.14
CA ARG A 125 3.75 7.99 19.01
C ARG A 125 4.48 9.19 19.62
N ASN A 126 5.79 9.07 19.83
CA ASN A 126 6.62 10.08 20.50
C ASN A 126 7.23 11.10 19.55
N LYS A 127 7.07 10.91 18.23
CA LYS A 127 7.57 11.83 17.21
C LYS A 127 6.42 12.68 16.65
N PRO A 128 6.72 13.93 16.23
CA PRO A 128 5.75 14.73 15.50
C PRO A 128 5.41 14.05 14.18
N SER A 129 4.20 14.33 13.66
CA SER A 129 3.83 13.95 12.31
C SER A 129 4.51 14.83 11.27
N GLY A 130 4.79 14.27 10.11
CA GLY A 130 5.24 15.01 8.93
C GLY A 130 4.08 15.21 7.96
N HIS A 131 4.09 16.35 7.27
CA HIS A 131 3.12 16.63 6.22
C HIS A 131 3.33 15.68 5.04
N VAL A 132 2.25 15.09 4.53
CA VAL A 132 2.27 14.23 3.36
C VAL A 132 2.14 15.15 2.16
N HIS A 133 3.26 15.38 1.47
CA HIS A 133 3.20 16.00 0.16
C HIS A 133 2.58 14.99 -0.80
N GLU A 134 1.36 15.25 -1.22
CA GLU A 134 0.82 14.55 -2.38
C GLU A 134 1.73 14.87 -3.57
N ALA A 135 2.39 13.84 -4.11
CA ALA A 135 2.76 13.95 -5.51
C ALA A 135 1.44 14.11 -6.27
N PRO A 136 1.25 15.19 -7.05
CA PRO A 136 -0.01 15.40 -7.75
C PRO A 136 -0.36 14.15 -8.54
N MET A 137 -1.57 13.61 -8.34
CA MET A 137 -2.12 12.58 -9.24
C MET A 137 -2.32 13.13 -10.68
N SER A 138 -1.99 14.41 -10.93
CA SER A 138 -1.82 15.01 -12.26
C SER A 138 -0.45 14.76 -12.89
N SER A 139 0.59 14.39 -12.13
CA SER A 139 1.95 14.19 -12.68
C SER A 139 2.03 13.00 -13.65
N LEU A 140 1.10 12.06 -13.59
CA LEU A 140 0.99 10.97 -14.57
C LEU A 140 0.28 11.43 -15.86
N LYS A 141 -0.60 12.45 -15.78
CA LYS A 141 -1.24 13.06 -16.96
C LYS A 141 -0.35 14.09 -17.65
N ASP A 142 0.70 14.61 -16.99
CA ASP A 142 1.68 15.52 -17.60
C ASP A 142 2.90 14.80 -18.20
N HIS A 143 3.09 13.50 -17.91
CA HIS A 143 4.14 12.68 -18.54
C HIS A 143 3.68 11.94 -19.81
N VAL A 144 2.38 11.77 -20.02
CA VAL A 144 1.86 11.13 -21.24
C VAL A 144 1.87 12.08 -22.46
N PRO A 145 1.61 13.40 -22.37
CA PRO A 145 1.64 14.28 -23.55
C PRO A 145 3.06 14.60 -23.98
N LYS A 146 4.03 14.65 -23.05
CA LYS A 146 5.42 15.01 -23.36
C LYS A 146 6.18 13.94 -24.15
N VAL A 147 5.69 12.71 -24.17
CA VAL A 147 6.21 11.62 -25.02
C VAL A 147 5.49 11.59 -26.38
N MET A 148 4.26 12.11 -26.47
CA MET A 148 3.53 12.14 -27.74
C MET A 148 3.81 13.40 -28.60
N GLU A 149 4.43 14.44 -28.04
CA GLU A 149 4.80 15.65 -28.80
C GLU A 149 6.21 15.58 -29.40
N LYS A 150 7.02 14.58 -29.01
CA LYS A 150 8.22 14.18 -29.75
C LYS A 150 7.87 12.92 -30.55
N GLY A 151 7.48 13.10 -31.81
CA GLY A 151 7.25 12.02 -32.76
C GLY A 151 8.52 11.19 -33.01
N GLU A 152 8.85 10.33 -32.05
CA GLU A 152 10.04 9.49 -32.05
C GLU A 152 9.66 8.08 -31.54
N PHE A 153 8.60 7.52 -32.11
CA PHE A 153 8.15 6.14 -31.86
C PHE A 153 8.11 5.28 -33.13
N ASP A 154 8.71 5.75 -34.23
CA ASP A 154 8.83 4.98 -35.48
C ASP A 154 10.21 4.34 -35.67
N GLU A 155 11.11 4.35 -34.67
CA GLU A 155 12.48 3.80 -34.85
C GLU A 155 12.99 2.92 -33.69
N ILE A 156 12.12 2.40 -32.82
CA ILE A 156 12.54 1.53 -31.69
C ILE A 156 11.93 0.11 -31.74
N VAL A 157 10.93 -0.15 -32.59
CA VAL A 157 10.33 -1.50 -32.67
C VAL A 157 11.04 -2.43 -33.68
N ASP A 158 11.96 -1.93 -34.50
CA ASP A 158 12.55 -2.73 -35.60
C ASP A 158 13.99 -3.23 -35.38
N LYS A 159 14.59 -3.11 -34.17
CA LYS A 159 15.98 -3.57 -33.95
C LYS A 159 16.25 -4.53 -32.79
N GLU A 160 15.24 -4.92 -32.01
CA GLU A 160 15.44 -5.90 -30.93
C GLU A 160 14.73 -7.25 -31.13
N ILE A 161 13.90 -7.41 -32.18
CA ILE A 161 13.19 -8.68 -32.46
C ILE A 161 13.80 -9.44 -33.67
N LEU A 162 14.83 -8.92 -34.33
CA LEU A 162 15.44 -9.55 -35.51
C LEU A 162 16.82 -10.19 -35.28
N ASN A 163 17.09 -10.69 -34.07
CA ASN A 163 18.30 -11.50 -33.81
C ASN A 163 18.03 -12.88 -33.18
N ASP A 164 16.76 -13.26 -32.96
CA ASP A 164 16.44 -14.53 -32.27
C ASP A 164 15.49 -15.46 -33.04
N LEU A 165 15.27 -15.21 -34.34
CA LEU A 165 14.53 -16.11 -35.23
C LEU A 165 15.39 -16.54 -36.42
N GLY A 166 16.44 -17.31 -36.12
CA GLY A 166 17.05 -18.21 -37.08
C GLY A 166 16.60 -19.63 -36.80
N GLY A 167 15.65 -20.15 -37.59
CA GLY A 167 15.33 -21.58 -37.62
C GLY A 167 13.87 -21.91 -37.90
N ASP A 168 13.62 -22.31 -39.14
CA ASP A 168 12.53 -23.14 -39.66
C ASP A 168 11.06 -22.79 -39.40
N ASP A 169 10.41 -22.46 -40.52
CA ASP A 169 9.11 -22.92 -41.00
C ASP A 169 7.87 -22.87 -40.07
N ASP A 170 6.95 -22.03 -40.55
CA ASP A 170 5.49 -22.13 -40.45
C ASP A 170 4.84 -21.70 -39.13
N LEU A 171 4.66 -20.37 -38.97
CA LEU A 171 3.73 -19.81 -37.98
C LEU A 171 2.72 -18.88 -38.65
N VAL A 172 1.60 -19.51 -38.98
CA VAL A 172 0.31 -18.92 -39.32
C VAL A 172 -0.03 -17.77 -38.38
N LEU A 173 -0.17 -16.60 -39.01
CA LEU A 173 -0.67 -15.34 -38.47
C LEU A 173 -2.03 -15.52 -37.76
N ARG A 174 -2.07 -15.34 -36.44
CA ARG A 174 -3.32 -15.02 -35.72
C ARG A 174 -3.19 -13.74 -34.91
N ARG A 175 -3.46 -12.65 -35.61
CA ARG A 175 -3.74 -11.31 -35.10
C ARG A 175 -5.12 -11.33 -34.44
N SER A 176 -5.19 -11.34 -33.11
CA SER A 176 -6.44 -11.12 -32.39
C SER A 176 -6.50 -9.66 -31.94
N HIS A 177 -7.39 -8.93 -32.60
CA HIS A 177 -7.68 -7.52 -32.37
C HIS A 177 -8.19 -7.27 -30.95
N VAL A 178 -7.55 -6.32 -30.26
CA VAL A 178 -8.13 -5.62 -29.09
C VAL A 178 -9.24 -4.71 -29.61
N LYS A 179 -10.48 -4.93 -29.15
CA LYS A 179 -11.61 -4.03 -29.38
C LYS A 179 -11.87 -3.29 -28.06
N VAL A 180 -11.64 -1.99 -28.09
CA VAL A 180 -11.96 -1.05 -27.01
C VAL A 180 -13.45 -0.73 -27.10
N PHE A 181 -14.18 -0.91 -26.00
CA PHE A 181 -15.32 -0.09 -25.58
C PHE A 181 -15.28 0.03 -24.06
#